data_AF-A0A3S0RIG8-F1
#
_entry.id   AF-A0A3S0RIG8-F1
#
_cell.length_a   1.000
_cell.length_b   1.000
_cell.length_c   1.000
_cell.angle_alpha   90.00
_cell.angle_beta   90.00
_cell.angle_gamma   90.00
#
_symmetry.space_group_name_H-M   'P 1'
#
loop_
_entity.id
_entity.type
_entity.pdbx_description
1 polymer ?
#
loop_
_entity_poly.entity_id
_entity_poly.type
_entity_poly.pdbx_seq_one_letter_code
_entity_poly.pdbx_strand_id
1 'polypeptide(L)' 'MDITKQIKHLLVERDMTATQLAEAINTTQSNLSKKMKNGSYTVNDLEKIANALEVDLIIDFKK' A
#
# COMPACT_ATOMS: atom_id res chain seq x y z
N MET A 1 8.14 -8.92 -8.50
CA MET A 1 6.94 -9.15 -7.67
C MET A 1 6.06 -7.92 -7.83
N ASP A 2 4.75 -8.07 -8.03
CA ASP A 2 3.83 -6.93 -8.15
C ASP A 2 3.63 -6.30 -6.76
N ILE A 3 3.90 -5.01 -6.61
CA ILE A 3 3.74 -4.24 -5.36
C ILE A 3 2.32 -4.43 -4.79
N THR A 4 1.31 -4.50 -5.63
CA THR A 4 -0.07 -4.72 -5.18
C THR A 4 -0.23 -6.07 -4.49
N LYS A 5 0.46 -7.12 -4.95
CA LYS A 5 0.43 -8.44 -4.31
C LYS A 5 1.14 -8.40 -2.95
N GLN A 6 2.23 -7.66 -2.83
CA GLN A 6 2.91 -7.44 -1.54
C GLN A 6 1.99 -6.73 -0.54
N ILE A 7 1.35 -5.63 -0.94
CA ILE A 7 0.43 -4.88 -0.08
C ILE A 7 -0.72 -5.79 0.38
N LYS A 8 -1.30 -6.58 -0.53
CA LYS A 8 -2.36 -7.54 -0.17
C LYS A 8 -1.91 -8.61 0.82
N HIS A 9 -0.67 -9.09 0.69
CA HIS A 9 -0.13 -10.06 1.63
C HIS A 9 0.04 -9.46 3.03
N LEU A 10 0.64 -8.26 3.11
CA LEU A 10 0.80 -7.53 4.36
C LEU A 10 -0.55 -7.22 5.04
N LEU A 11 -1.58 -6.89 4.26
CA LEU A 11 -2.93 -6.69 4.78
C LEU A 11 -3.47 -7.95 5.49
N VAL A 12 -3.22 -9.14 4.92
CA VAL A 12 -3.61 -10.41 5.55
C VAL A 12 -2.79 -10.67 6.82
N GLU A 13 -1.49 -10.40 6.80
CA GLU A 13 -0.62 -10.57 7.98
C GLU A 13 -1.03 -9.64 9.14
N ARG A 14 -1.58 -8.46 8.83
CA ARG A 14 -2.01 -7.46 9.81
C ARG A 14 -3.49 -7.52 10.17
N ASP A 15 -4.23 -8.52 9.66
CA ASP A 15 -5.70 -8.62 9.81
C ASP A 15 -6.42 -7.30 9.46
N MET A 16 -5.94 -6.63 8.41
CA MET A 16 -6.40 -5.32 7.99
C MET A 16 -7.04 -5.40 6.61
N THR A 17 -8.23 -4.83 6.47
CA THR A 17 -8.93 -4.74 5.18
C THR A 17 -8.38 -3.59 4.32
N ALA A 18 -8.56 -3.68 3.00
CA ALA A 18 -8.24 -2.57 2.10
C ALA A 18 -9.03 -1.29 2.44
N THR A 19 -10.24 -1.41 2.99
CA THR A 19 -11.04 -0.29 3.48
C THR A 19 -10.36 0.41 4.66
N GLN A 20 -9.92 -0.35 5.67
CA GLN A 20 -9.19 0.19 6.81
C GLN A 20 -7.86 0.81 6.37
N LEU A 21 -7.16 0.22 5.39
CA LEU A 21 -5.94 0.81 4.85
C LEU A 21 -6.23 2.17 4.21
N ALA A 22 -7.31 2.30 3.44
CA ALA A 22 -7.69 3.56 2.81
C ALA A 22 -7.92 4.65 3.86
N GLU A 23 -8.62 4.32 4.95
CA GLU A 23 -8.87 5.22 6.07
C GLU A 23 -7.56 5.60 6.78
N ALA A 24 -6.68 4.63 7.05
CA ALA A 24 -5.40 4.85 7.71
C ALA A 24 -4.45 5.77 6.93
N ILE A 25 -4.46 5.68 5.59
CA ILE A 25 -3.63 6.56 4.73
C ILE A 25 -4.35 7.83 4.29
N ASN A 26 -5.52 8.13 4.89
CA ASN A 26 -6.36 9.29 4.63
C ASN A 26 -6.71 9.43 3.13
N THR A 27 -7.25 8.36 2.55
CA THR A 27 -7.74 8.33 1.17
C THR A 27 -9.09 7.63 1.05
N THR A 28 -9.74 7.77 -0.09
CA THR A 28 -11.01 7.08 -0.34
C THR A 28 -10.77 5.64 -0.78
N GLN A 29 -11.66 4.74 -0.39
CA GLN A 29 -11.62 3.33 -0.82
C GLN A 29 -11.59 3.18 -2.35
N SER A 30 -12.32 4.05 -3.07
CA SER A 30 -12.33 4.11 -4.54
C SER A 30 -10.96 4.49 -5.12
N ASN A 31 -10.30 5.50 -4.53
CA ASN A 31 -8.96 5.89 -4.96
C ASN A 31 -7.92 4.80 -4.71
N LEU A 32 -7.94 4.18 -3.52
CA LEU A 32 -7.06 3.05 -3.23
C LEU A 32 -7.33 1.87 -4.17
N SER A 33 -8.59 1.52 -4.41
CA SER A 33 -8.95 0.44 -5.34
C SER A 33 -8.46 0.71 -6.76
N LYS A 34 -8.56 1.96 -7.23
CA LYS A 34 -8.02 2.38 -8.53
C LYS A 34 -6.50 2.18 -8.58
N LYS A 35 -5.77 2.65 -7.56
CA LYS A 35 -4.30 2.48 -7.43
C LYS A 35 -3.90 1.00 -7.38
N MET A 36 -4.64 0.18 -6.64
CA MET A 36 -4.40 -1.27 -6.59
C MET A 36 -4.67 -1.95 -7.93
N LYS A 37 -5.63 -1.48 -8.71
CA LYS A 37 -5.94 -2.04 -10.02
C LYS A 37 -4.89 -1.71 -11.08
N ASN A 38 -4.40 -0.47 -11.10
CA ASN A 38 -3.52 0.03 -12.16
C ASN A 38 -2.05 0.19 -11.74
N GLY A 39 -1.71 -0.10 -10.48
CA GLY A 39 -0.36 0.03 -9.94
C GLY A 39 0.14 1.47 -9.81
N SER A 40 -0.74 2.49 -9.89
CA SER A 40 -0.34 3.91 -9.91
C SER A 40 -0.04 4.49 -8.52
N TYR A 41 0.87 3.84 -7.78
CA TYR A 41 1.37 4.32 -6.49
C TYR A 41 2.50 5.32 -6.70
N THR A 42 2.43 6.44 -6.00
CA THR A 42 3.55 7.35 -5.81
C THR A 42 4.41 6.87 -4.64
N VAL A 43 5.65 7.35 -4.54
CA VAL A 43 6.51 7.08 -3.38
C VAL A 43 5.80 7.45 -2.07
N ASN A 44 5.15 8.61 -2.03
CA ASN A 44 4.36 9.05 -0.87
C ASN A 44 3.17 8.12 -0.54
N ASP A 45 2.54 7.49 -1.55
CA ASP A 45 1.52 6.47 -1.26
C ASP A 45 2.15 5.25 -0.58
N LEU A 46 3.30 4.79 -1.08
CA LEU A 46 3.99 3.63 -0.54
C LEU A 46 4.51 3.89 0.89
N GLU A 47 5.03 5.09 1.16
CA GLU A 47 5.46 5.50 2.51
C GLU A 47 4.28 5.49 3.49
N LYS A 48 3.13 6.05 3.09
CA LYS A 48 1.92 6.03 3.93
C LYS A 48 1.42 4.62 4.19
N ILE A 49 1.43 3.76 3.17
CA ILE A 49 1.02 2.36 3.30
C ILE A 49 1.98 1.62 4.23
N ALA A 50 3.29 1.82 4.09
CA ALA A 50 4.31 1.21 4.94
C ALA A 50 4.13 1.64 6.40
N ASN A 51 3.90 2.93 6.65
CA ASN A 51 3.61 3.46 7.98
C ASN A 51 2.31 2.87 8.57
N ALA A 52 1.23 2.80 7.79
CA ALA A 52 -0.05 2.24 8.23
C ALA A 52 0.02 0.74 8.53
N LEU A 53 0.92 0.03 7.84
CA LEU A 53 1.17 -1.40 8.04
C LEU A 53 2.36 -1.66 8.97
N GLU A 54 2.95 -0.63 9.58
CA GLU A 54 4.14 -0.67 10.43
C GLU A 54 5.27 -1.57 9.88
N VAL A 55 5.64 -1.33 8.62
CA VAL A 55 6.75 -2.02 7.94
C VAL A 55 7.73 -1.00 7.35
N ASP A 56 8.96 -1.45 7.12
CA ASP A 56 9.97 -0.63 6.45
C ASP A 56 9.80 -0.66 4.93
N LEU A 57 9.78 0.53 4.32
CA LEU A 57 9.84 0.69 2.87
C LEU A 57 11.29 0.86 2.41
N ILE A 58 11.79 -0.07 1.61
CA ILE A 58 13.13 0.01 1.01
C ILE A 58 12.99 0.40 -0.47
N ILE A 59 13.51 1.57 -0.83
CA ILE A 59 13.62 2.04 -2.22
C ILE A 59 15.09 2.06 -2.58
N ASP A 60 15.45 1.32 -3.63
CA ASP A 60 16.83 1.16 -4.07
C ASP A 60 16.93 1.35 -5.59
N PHE A 61 17.98 2.05 -6.03
CA PHE A 61 18.33 2.20 -7.45
C PHE A 61 19.49 1.27 -7.75
N LYS A 62 19.26 0.25 -8.58
CA LYS A 62 20.32 -0.66 -9.02
C LYS A 62 20.88 -0.19 -10.36
N LYS A 63 22.21 -0.29 -10.48
CA LYS A 63 22.95 -0.06 -11.72
C LYS A 63 22.98 -1.32 -12.57
#